data_AF-A0A4Y2RUC0-F1
#
_entry.id   AF-A0A4Y2RUC0-F1
#
_cell.length_a   1.000
_cell.length_b   1.000
_cell.length_c   1.000
_cell.angle_alpha   90.00
_cell.angle_beta   90.00
_cell.angle_gamma   90.00
#
_symmetry.space_group_name_H-M   'P 1'
#
loop_
_entity.id
_entity.type
_entity.pdbx_description
1 polymer ?
#
loop_
_entity_poly.entity_id
_entity_poly.type
_entity_poly.pdbx_seq_one_letter_code
_entity_poly.pdbx_strand_id
1 'polypeptide(L)'
;MDDLKVHGVFGKSISHVYTIEFQKRGLPHAHILIVLRADDKFSTSEHIDKFVCAEIPSSIENPRLHEIVTKCLMHGPCGIEIPEASCMEAGQCKKMFPREFRTETTMNVSGYPLYRRRPGDTAFVRGREMDKRFVTCC
;
A
#
# COMPACT_ATOMS: atom_id res chain seq x y z
N MET A 1 0.62 -14.07 14.26
CA MET A 1 2.11 -14.08 14.24
C MET A 1 2.63 -15.36 13.62
N ASP A 2 1.88 -16.47 13.68
CA ASP A 2 2.29 -17.76 13.13
C ASP A 2 2.52 -17.71 11.62
N ASP A 3 1.75 -16.95 10.85
CA ASP A 3 2.04 -16.70 9.43
C ASP A 3 3.47 -16.20 9.20
N LEU A 4 3.92 -15.27 10.04
CA LEU A 4 5.24 -14.64 9.93
C LEU A 4 6.36 -15.53 10.49
N LYS A 5 6.08 -16.28 11.56
CA LYS A 5 7.10 -17.03 12.32
C LYS A 5 7.19 -18.50 11.95
N VAL A 6 6.04 -19.15 11.77
CA VAL A 6 5.88 -20.60 11.57
C VAL A 6 5.72 -20.91 10.09
N HIS A 7 4.82 -20.20 9.42
CA HIS A 7 4.53 -20.44 7.99
C HIS A 7 5.50 -19.71 7.06
N GLY A 8 6.27 -18.75 7.58
CA GLY A 8 7.33 -18.08 6.83
C GLY A 8 6.80 -17.39 5.57
N VAL A 9 5.64 -16.73 5.66
CA VAL A 9 4.98 -16.09 4.49
C VAL A 9 5.86 -15.08 3.75
N PHE A 10 6.87 -14.51 4.44
CA PHE A 10 7.85 -13.58 3.89
C PHE A 10 9.27 -14.18 3.80
N GLY A 11 9.42 -15.49 3.97
CA GLY A 11 10.71 -16.17 4.09
C GLY A 11 11.17 -16.33 5.55
N LYS A 12 12.42 -16.77 5.74
CA LYS A 12 12.96 -17.05 7.08
C LYS A 12 13.38 -15.77 7.81
N SER A 13 12.70 -15.47 8.91
CA SER A 13 13.07 -14.36 9.80
C SER A 13 14.20 -14.74 10.76
N ILE A 14 15.12 -13.79 11.01
CA ILE A 14 16.17 -13.84 12.04
C ILE A 14 15.62 -13.27 13.35
N SER A 15 14.89 -12.17 13.27
CA SER A 15 14.27 -11.50 14.41
C SER A 15 13.04 -10.72 13.99
N HIS A 16 12.21 -10.38 14.97
CA HIS A 16 11.04 -9.55 14.78
C HIS A 16 10.82 -8.70 16.03
N VAL A 17 10.38 -7.47 15.84
CA VAL A 17 9.97 -6.57 16.91
C VAL A 17 8.60 -6.04 16.55
N TYR A 18 7.68 -6.00 17.50
CA TYR A 18 6.41 -5.32 17.28
C TYR A 18 6.02 -4.49 18.48
N THR A 19 5.37 -3.36 18.21
CA THR A 19 4.75 -2.50 19.21
C THR A 19 3.29 -2.29 18.85
N ILE A 20 2.45 -2.21 19.87
CA ILE A 20 1.03 -1.84 19.71
C ILE A 20 0.86 -0.47 20.32
N GLU A 21 0.48 0.49 19.49
CA GLU A 21 0.21 1.87 19.88
C GLU A 21 -1.27 2.17 19.72
N PHE A 22 -1.84 2.93 20.64
CA PHE A 22 -3.23 3.36 20.53
C PHE A 22 -3.27 4.72 19.83
N GLN A 23 -3.85 4.77 18.63
CA GLN A 23 -4.03 6.02 17.91
C GLN A 23 -5.03 6.94 18.65
N LYS A 24 -5.13 8.22 18.27
CA LYS A 24 -5.98 9.26 18.90
C LYS A 24 -7.48 8.92 19.04
N ARG A 25 -7.93 7.77 18.53
CA ARG A 25 -9.30 7.24 18.62
C ARG A 25 -9.38 5.89 19.35
N GLY A 26 -8.35 5.50 20.08
CA GLY A 26 -8.30 4.24 20.84
C GLY A 26 -8.20 2.97 19.99
N LEU A 27 -7.98 3.11 18.67
CA LEU A 27 -7.77 1.95 17.80
C LEU A 27 -6.32 1.45 17.94
N PRO A 28 -6.12 0.14 18.15
CA PRO A 28 -4.79 -0.44 18.20
C PRO A 28 -4.15 -0.37 16.81
N HIS A 29 -2.92 0.11 16.77
CA HIS A 29 -2.07 0.18 15.58
C HIS A 29 -0.78 -0.58 15.87
N ALA A 30 -0.48 -1.59 15.05
CA ALA A 30 0.70 -2.41 15.23
C ALA A 30 1.81 -1.93 14.29
N HIS A 31 2.96 -1.57 14.84
CA HIS A 31 4.20 -1.46 14.08
C HIS A 31 4.90 -2.82 14.18
N ILE A 32 5.13 -3.48 13.05
CA ILE A 32 5.79 -4.79 12.99
C ILE A 32 7.04 -4.66 12.13
N LEU A 33 8.21 -4.86 12.73
CA LEU A 33 9.49 -4.94 12.03
C LEU A 33 9.92 -6.40 11.98
N ILE A 34 10.26 -6.88 10.77
CA ILE A 34 10.73 -8.24 10.53
C ILE A 34 12.11 -8.16 9.87
N VAL A 35 13.10 -8.82 10.47
CA VAL A 35 14.45 -8.92 9.91
C VAL A 35 14.58 -10.29 9.24
N LEU A 36 14.67 -10.32 7.92
CA LEU A 36 14.81 -11.54 7.13
C LEU A 36 16.29 -11.95 6.97
N ARG A 37 16.54 -13.26 6.77
CA ARG A 37 17.87 -13.73 6.35
C ARG A 37 18.25 -13.10 5.01
N ALA A 38 19.54 -12.96 4.77
CA ALA A 38 20.05 -12.30 3.56
C ALA A 38 19.48 -12.91 2.27
N ASP A 39 19.39 -14.25 2.21
CA ASP A 39 18.87 -15.00 1.06
C ASP A 39 17.36 -14.84 0.87
N ASP A 40 16.64 -14.46 1.93
CA ASP A 40 15.19 -14.25 1.93
C ASP A 40 14.80 -12.76 1.72
N LYS A 41 15.78 -11.85 1.62
CA LYS A 41 15.49 -10.42 1.45
C LYS A 41 14.87 -10.13 0.08
N PHE A 42 13.94 -9.18 0.06
CA PHE A 42 13.36 -8.65 -1.18
C PHE A 42 14.33 -7.68 -1.85
N SER A 43 15.29 -8.23 -2.59
CA SER A 43 16.37 -7.47 -3.25
C SER A 43 16.06 -7.07 -4.70
N THR A 44 14.96 -7.56 -5.28
CA THR A 44 14.56 -7.24 -6.67
C THR A 44 13.13 -6.69 -6.73
N SER A 45 12.84 -5.96 -7.81
CA SER A 45 11.51 -5.46 -8.15
C SER A 45 10.47 -6.58 -8.23
N GLU A 46 10.85 -7.72 -8.81
CA GLU A 46 9.97 -8.88 -8.98
C GLU A 46 9.65 -9.54 -7.64
N HIS A 47 10.61 -9.55 -6.71
CA HIS A 47 10.35 -10.02 -5.35
C HIS A 47 9.37 -9.10 -4.63
N ILE A 48 9.55 -7.77 -4.74
CA ILE A 48 8.64 -6.80 -4.12
C ILE A 48 7.22 -6.93 -4.70
N ASP A 49 7.09 -7.06 -6.02
CA ASP A 49 5.81 -7.17 -6.73
C ASP A 49 4.98 -8.40 -6.31
N LYS A 50 5.63 -9.45 -5.78
CA LYS A 50 4.93 -10.63 -5.24
C LYS A 50 4.21 -10.34 -3.92
N PHE A 51 4.69 -9.37 -3.15
CA PHE A 51 4.20 -9.09 -1.79
C PHE A 51 3.46 -7.76 -1.69
N VAL A 52 3.83 -6.78 -2.50
CA VAL A 52 3.23 -5.44 -2.51
C VAL A 52 2.73 -5.13 -3.90
N CYS A 53 1.45 -4.81 -4.00
CA CYS A 53 0.79 -4.52 -5.27
C CYS A 53 -0.05 -3.25 -5.12
N ALA A 54 0.15 -2.29 -6.02
CA ALA A 54 -0.57 -1.03 -6.05
C ALA A 54 -1.71 -1.04 -7.07
N GLU A 55 -2.41 -2.17 -7.17
CA GLU A 55 -3.45 -2.42 -8.17
C GLU A 55 -4.83 -2.58 -7.49
N ILE A 56 -5.89 -2.36 -8.25
CA ILE A 56 -7.26 -2.65 -7.82
C ILE A 56 -7.58 -4.10 -8.21
N PRO A 57 -7.87 -5.00 -7.26
CA PRO A 57 -8.22 -6.39 -7.56
C PRO A 57 -9.51 -6.49 -8.38
N SER A 58 -9.68 -7.55 -9.16
CA SER A 58 -10.94 -7.83 -9.87
C SER A 58 -12.09 -8.02 -8.88
N SER A 59 -13.20 -7.33 -9.11
CA SER A 59 -14.44 -7.46 -8.33
C SER A 59 -15.15 -8.79 -8.55
N ILE A 60 -14.81 -9.53 -9.61
CA ILE A 60 -15.38 -10.84 -9.94
C ILE A 60 -14.49 -11.97 -9.41
N GLU A 61 -13.19 -11.91 -9.69
CA GLU A 61 -12.26 -12.99 -9.33
C GLU A 61 -11.87 -12.94 -7.85
N ASN A 62 -11.73 -11.73 -7.29
CA ASN A 62 -11.26 -11.52 -5.92
C ASN A 62 -12.16 -10.50 -5.17
N PRO A 63 -13.48 -10.75 -5.05
CA PRO A 63 -14.46 -9.78 -4.55
C PRO A 63 -14.12 -9.27 -3.14
N ARG A 64 -13.65 -10.18 -2.25
CA ARG A 64 -13.27 -9.82 -0.89
C ARG A 64 -12.07 -8.88 -0.84
N LEU A 65 -11.05 -9.14 -1.66
CA LEU A 65 -9.86 -8.28 -1.71
C LEU A 65 -10.21 -6.94 -2.37
N HIS A 66 -11.03 -6.96 -3.41
CA HIS A 66 -11.55 -5.75 -4.04
C HIS A 66 -12.29 -4.86 -3.02
N GLU A 67 -13.19 -5.42 -2.22
CA GLU A 67 -13.88 -4.68 -1.16
C GLU A 67 -12.90 -4.07 -0.15
N ILE A 68 -11.93 -4.85 0.34
CA ILE A 68 -10.93 -4.35 1.31
C ILE A 68 -10.12 -3.21 0.70
N VAL A 69 -9.63 -3.38 -0.53
CA VAL A 69 -8.80 -2.37 -1.20
C VAL A 69 -9.61 -1.09 -1.42
N THR A 70 -10.80 -1.20 -2.01
CA THR A 70 -11.64 -0.03 -2.34
C THR A 70 -12.13 0.72 -1.09
N LYS A 71 -12.40 0.01 0.00
CA LYS A 71 -12.89 0.59 1.25
C LYS A 71 -11.76 1.19 2.12
N CYS A 72 -10.63 0.51 2.21
CA CYS A 72 -9.61 0.78 3.22
C CYS A 72 -8.27 1.24 2.66
N LEU A 73 -7.92 0.85 1.42
CA LEU A 73 -6.59 1.08 0.82
C LEU A 73 -6.64 2.01 -0.39
N MET A 74 -7.72 2.75 -0.56
CA MET A 74 -7.82 3.84 -1.53
C MET A 74 -7.68 5.17 -0.82
N HIS A 75 -6.75 5.99 -1.31
CA HIS A 75 -6.67 7.38 -0.93
C HIS A 75 -7.99 8.05 -1.31
N GLY A 76 -8.55 8.83 -0.39
CA GLY A 76 -9.78 9.57 -0.67
C GLY A 76 -9.54 10.60 -1.78
N PRO A 77 -10.60 11.06 -2.47
CA PRO A 77 -10.47 12.14 -3.43
C PRO A 77 -9.88 13.39 -2.77
N CYS A 78 -8.93 14.03 -3.44
CA CYS A 78 -8.23 15.22 -2.99
C CYS A 78 -7.75 16.02 -4.20
N GLY A 79 -7.10 17.17 -3.97
CA GLY A 79 -6.54 18.01 -5.03
C GLY A 79 -7.36 19.27 -5.21
N ILE A 80 -7.27 19.87 -6.40
CA ILE A 80 -8.00 21.09 -6.77
C ILE A 80 -9.52 20.90 -6.59
N GLU A 81 -10.01 19.68 -6.79
CA GLU A 81 -11.43 19.36 -6.68
C GLU A 81 -11.93 19.22 -5.23
N ILE A 82 -11.05 18.92 -4.27
CA ILE A 82 -11.36 18.87 -2.84
C ILE A 82 -10.20 19.49 -2.05
N PRO A 83 -10.05 20.83 -2.11
CA PRO A 83 -8.95 21.52 -1.45
C PRO A 83 -9.06 21.47 0.09
N GLU A 84 -10.25 21.20 0.64
CA GLU A 84 -10.50 21.06 2.08
C GLU A 84 -10.11 19.68 2.63
N ALA A 85 -9.70 18.73 1.78
CA ALA A 85 -9.29 17.42 2.23
C ALA A 85 -8.10 17.53 3.19
N SER A 86 -8.10 16.77 4.29
CA SER A 86 -7.08 16.88 5.35
C SER A 86 -5.65 16.55 4.90
N CYS A 87 -5.49 15.94 3.73
CA CYS A 87 -4.18 15.67 3.11
C CYS A 87 -3.63 16.86 2.32
N MET A 88 -4.43 17.90 2.06
CA MET A 88 -4.04 19.06 1.26
C MET A 88 -3.26 20.08 2.11
N GLU A 89 -2.20 20.64 1.54
CA GLU A 89 -1.44 21.77 2.07
C GLU A 89 -0.76 22.51 0.94
N ALA A 90 -0.80 23.84 0.99
CA ALA A 90 -0.29 24.71 -0.08
C ALA A 90 -0.77 24.31 -1.49
N GLY A 91 -2.03 23.85 -1.60
CA GLY A 91 -2.63 23.43 -2.88
C GLY A 91 -2.19 22.06 -3.40
N GLN A 92 -1.37 21.32 -2.66
CA GLN A 92 -0.89 20.00 -3.05
C GLN A 92 -1.24 18.93 -2.00
N CYS A 93 -1.45 17.69 -2.44
CA CYS A 93 -1.61 16.58 -1.51
C CYS A 93 -0.25 16.24 -0.88
N LYS A 94 -0.11 16.38 0.44
CA LYS A 94 1.11 16.03 1.21
C LYS A 94 1.55 14.57 1.00
N LYS A 95 0.63 13.71 0.56
CA LYS A 95 0.86 12.28 0.30
C LYS A 95 1.15 11.98 -1.17
N MET A 96 1.26 13.02 -2.01
CA MET A 96 1.61 12.95 -3.44
C MET A 96 0.61 12.13 -4.27
N PHE A 97 -0.68 12.31 -4.03
CA PHE A 97 -1.75 11.72 -4.83
C PHE A 97 -2.33 12.73 -5.84
N PRO A 98 -2.74 12.27 -7.04
CA PRO A 98 -2.59 10.91 -7.57
C PRO A 98 -1.12 10.55 -7.85
N ARG A 99 -0.73 9.29 -7.60
CA ARG A 99 0.60 8.77 -7.95
C ARG A 99 0.73 8.64 -9.48
N GLU A 100 1.95 8.67 -10.01
CA GLU A 100 2.17 8.38 -11.43
C GLU A 100 1.93 6.90 -11.76
N PHE A 101 1.49 6.62 -12.99
CA PHE A 101 1.52 5.26 -13.52
C PHE A 101 2.95 4.82 -13.76
N ARG A 102 3.22 3.53 -13.53
CA ARG A 102 4.52 2.89 -13.75
C ARG A 102 4.32 1.46 -14.23
N THR A 103 5.06 1.05 -15.23
CA THR A 103 4.99 -0.31 -15.79
C THR A 103 5.77 -1.33 -14.97
N GLU A 104 6.67 -0.89 -14.10
CA GLU A 104 7.52 -1.72 -13.24
C GLU A 104 7.79 -1.04 -11.89
N THR A 105 8.13 -1.84 -10.89
CA THR A 105 8.58 -1.33 -9.59
C THR A 105 10.06 -0.97 -9.68
N THR A 106 10.45 0.22 -9.24
CA THR A 106 11.86 0.62 -9.20
C THR A 106 12.33 0.90 -7.78
N MET A 107 13.55 0.45 -7.47
CA MET A 107 14.21 0.73 -6.20
C MET A 107 14.77 2.14 -6.23
N ASN A 108 14.28 3.01 -5.33
CA ASN A 108 14.82 4.37 -5.20
C ASN A 108 16.03 4.36 -4.23
N VAL A 109 17.03 5.21 -4.52
CA VAL A 109 18.17 5.49 -3.63
C VAL A 109 17.74 5.98 -2.24
N SER A 110 16.55 6.59 -2.13
CA SER A 110 15.97 7.03 -0.84
C SER A 110 15.36 5.88 -0.01
N GLY A 111 15.47 4.63 -0.45
CA GLY A 111 15.04 3.45 0.32
C GLY A 111 13.56 3.05 0.19
N TYR A 112 12.74 3.85 -0.50
CA TYR A 112 11.33 3.52 -0.75
C TYR A 112 11.11 3.08 -2.21
N PRO A 113 10.55 1.89 -2.47
CA PRO A 113 10.24 1.45 -3.82
C PRO A 113 9.17 2.35 -4.46
N LEU A 114 9.35 2.68 -5.75
CA LEU A 114 8.31 3.26 -6.57
C LEU A 114 7.54 2.13 -7.23
N TYR A 115 6.40 1.77 -6.65
CA TYR A 115 5.63 0.60 -7.08
C TYR A 115 5.05 0.74 -8.48
N ARG A 116 5.01 -0.40 -9.19
CA ARG A 116 4.27 -0.59 -10.44
C ARG A 116 2.79 -0.24 -10.25
N ARG A 117 2.25 0.57 -11.17
CA ARG A 117 0.85 1.00 -11.25
C ARG A 117 0.45 1.04 -12.71
N ARG A 118 -0.20 0.00 -13.21
CA ARG A 118 -0.59 -0.07 -14.63
C ARG A 118 -1.90 0.69 -14.87
N PRO A 119 -2.03 1.46 -15.97
CA PRO A 119 -3.31 2.04 -16.36
C PRO A 119 -4.32 0.92 -16.68
N GLY A 120 -5.61 1.26 -16.64
CA GLY A 120 -6.70 0.29 -16.87
C GLY A 120 -7.79 0.46 -15.83
N ASP A 121 -8.00 -0.58 -15.01
CA ASP A 121 -9.16 -0.69 -14.12
C ASP A 121 -9.37 0.50 -13.18
N THR A 122 -10.64 0.84 -13.01
CA THR A 122 -11.16 1.83 -12.07
C THR A 122 -12.06 1.14 -11.04
N ALA A 123 -12.33 1.84 -9.94
CA ALA A 123 -13.34 1.45 -8.97
C ALA A 123 -14.09 2.67 -8.45
N PHE A 124 -15.35 2.47 -8.05
CA PHE A 124 -16.16 3.53 -7.45
C PHE A 124 -15.86 3.61 -5.95
N VAL A 125 -15.18 4.68 -5.53
CA VAL A 125 -14.70 4.90 -4.17
C VAL A 125 -15.27 6.22 -3.67
N ARG A 126 -16.02 6.17 -2.55
CA ARG A 126 -16.58 7.35 -1.86
C ARG A 126 -17.31 8.32 -2.80
N GLY A 127 -18.12 7.79 -3.73
CA GLY A 127 -18.93 8.60 -4.64
C GLY A 127 -18.23 9.02 -5.93
N ARG A 128 -17.02 8.51 -6.22
CA ARG A 128 -16.25 8.86 -7.42
C ARG A 128 -15.59 7.65 -8.05
N GLU A 129 -15.47 7.69 -9.38
CA GLU A 129 -14.63 6.74 -10.11
C GLU A 129 -13.16 7.10 -9.90
N MET A 130 -12.36 6.14 -9.43
CA MET A 130 -10.95 6.33 -9.11
C MET A 130 -10.13 5.18 -9.69
N ASP A 131 -8.94 5.50 -10.18
CA ASP A 131 -8.00 4.51 -10.71
C ASP A 131 -6.90 4.16 -9.71
N LYS A 132 -6.01 3.27 -10.14
CA LYS A 132 -4.90 2.70 -9.38
C LYS A 132 -3.89 3.75 -8.88
N ARG A 133 -3.91 4.99 -9.38
CA ARG A 133 -3.05 6.08 -8.87
C ARG A 133 -3.39 6.47 -7.44
N PHE A 134 -4.58 6.09 -6.96
CA PHE A 134 -5.04 6.36 -5.61
C PHE A 134 -4.87 5.18 -4.65
N VAL A 135 -4.40 4.02 -5.09
CA VAL A 135 -4.12 2.88 -4.19
C VAL A 135 -2.97 3.23 -3.24
N THR A 136 -3.19 3.10 -1.94
CA THR A 136 -2.18 3.30 -0.90
C THR A 136 -1.44 1.99 -0.64
N CYS A 137 -0.11 2.02 -0.69
CA CYS A 137 0.74 0.94 -0.20
C CYS A 137 1.38 1.42 1.11
N CYS A 138 1.25 0.61 2.16
CA CYS A 138 1.81 0.88 3.49
C CYS A 138 3.32 0.69 3.50
#